data_AF-A0A8T4NDP6-F1
#
_entry.id   AF-A0A8T4NDP6-F1
#
_cell.length_a   1.000
_cell.length_b   1.000
_cell.length_c   1.000
_cell.angle_alpha   90.00
_cell.angle_beta   90.00
_cell.angle_gamma   90.00
#
_symmetry.space_group_name_H-M   'P 1'
#
loop_
_entity.id
_entity.type
_entity.pdbx_description
1 polymer ?
#
loop_
_entity_poly.entity_id
_entity_poly.type
_entity_poly.pdbx_seq_one_letter_code
_entity_poly.pdbx_strand_id
1 'polypeptide(L)'
;MKLTIYLFAIAVMLLSTSVVSAAANLAINSFSCTPSEVAVNDVFSCTARIYNSGDASGSVSELRLYPDSNDWLESSNYLATSGTSVGTGQSTDVTFTGLRATKTGLNGFSRITLDNVDDTYVSSGSVEDTNVISVAVTTTNSRSSAPTGDTFTVTPEVTAGGSIDVTLTLNLDSGGCSIGTQSSEKSTTGLTNQQKWTPTAWTITQGDSGNCVYTLSAAATGASGVASKTSSASSSVTCSNCTSASSSSSSSSSGGGGSGSGGGGTGARELNESISYDLGSGESATFKFGGVSHTLIVSNVTDVQAAITIKSKEKTFIMRVGEEKIVDFEDDNKNDISVMLKSINILTKKAKVILTPLYIPETPQDAEKRASGDGGKEGNGKSEENLTPEEKKKRGIIIALVALIMIIAGIIIFIFYTKRRVNEKIFRKSVYVKN
;
A
#
# COMPACT_ATOMS: atom_id res chain seq x y z
N MET A 1 -20.67 -49.13 65.19
CA MET A 1 -19.45 -49.21 64.35
C MET A 1 -19.74 -49.43 62.84
N LYS A 2 -20.81 -50.14 62.44
CA LYS A 2 -21.16 -50.32 61.00
C LYS A 2 -21.74 -49.06 60.31
N LEU A 3 -22.43 -48.19 61.04
CA LEU A 3 -23.04 -46.97 60.48
C LEU A 3 -22.01 -45.87 60.13
N THR A 4 -20.92 -45.78 60.89
CA THR A 4 -19.82 -44.82 60.64
C THR A 4 -18.99 -45.18 59.41
N ILE A 5 -18.90 -46.47 59.05
CA ILE A 5 -18.20 -46.92 57.83
C ILE A 5 -19.02 -46.57 56.57
N TYR A 6 -20.35 -46.68 56.62
CA TYR A 6 -21.21 -46.27 55.50
C TYR A 6 -21.24 -44.74 55.29
N LEU A 7 -21.23 -43.94 56.36
CA LEU A 7 -21.13 -42.48 56.26
C LEU A 7 -19.78 -42.03 55.68
N PHE A 8 -18.68 -42.72 56.02
CA PHE A 8 -17.36 -42.42 55.46
C PHE A 8 -17.26 -42.83 53.98
N ALA A 9 -17.86 -43.96 53.58
CA ALA A 9 -17.90 -44.39 52.18
C ALA A 9 -18.74 -43.45 51.30
N ILE A 10 -19.88 -42.95 51.80
CA ILE A 10 -20.72 -41.97 51.08
C ILE A 10 -20.00 -40.61 50.99
N ALA A 11 -19.28 -40.19 52.03
CA ALA A 11 -18.49 -38.96 52.00
C ALA A 11 -17.32 -39.03 51.00
N VAL A 12 -16.61 -40.17 50.92
CA VAL A 12 -15.54 -40.40 49.94
C VAL A 12 -16.08 -40.50 48.51
N MET A 13 -17.28 -41.06 48.31
CA MET A 13 -17.94 -41.16 47.00
C MET A 13 -18.56 -39.82 46.54
N LEU A 14 -18.86 -38.90 47.46
CA LEU A 14 -19.26 -37.52 47.15
C LEU A 14 -18.06 -36.58 46.93
N LEU A 15 -16.85 -36.96 47.34
CA LEU A 15 -15.60 -36.23 47.11
C LEU A 15 -14.89 -36.63 45.80
N SER A 16 -15.40 -37.63 45.08
CA SER A 16 -14.95 -37.98 43.73
C SER A 16 -15.73 -37.24 42.63
N THR A 17 -16.30 -36.06 42.93
CA THR A 17 -16.81 -35.19 41.87
C THR A 17 -15.64 -34.82 40.99
N SER A 18 -15.70 -35.26 39.74
CA SER A 18 -14.76 -34.93 38.69
C SER A 18 -14.55 -33.43 38.72
N VAL A 19 -13.34 -33.00 39.08
CA VAL A 19 -12.96 -31.60 38.95
C VAL A 19 -12.90 -31.37 37.44
N VAL A 20 -14.02 -30.91 36.86
CA VAL A 20 -14.05 -30.45 35.48
C VAL A 20 -13.20 -29.19 35.48
N SER A 21 -11.93 -29.36 35.11
CA SER A 21 -10.99 -28.28 34.90
C SER A 21 -11.49 -27.48 33.71
N ALA A 22 -12.12 -26.34 33.97
CA ALA A 22 -12.48 -25.43 32.90
C ALA A 22 -11.21 -24.98 32.17
N ALA A 23 -11.16 -25.19 30.86
CA ALA A 23 -10.00 -24.93 30.01
C ALA A 23 -10.43 -24.12 28.78
N ALA A 24 -9.61 -23.14 28.41
CA ALA A 24 -9.77 -22.47 27.13
C ALA A 24 -9.37 -23.43 26.00
N ASN A 25 -10.08 -23.36 24.89
CA ASN A 25 -9.75 -24.12 23.68
C ASN A 25 -9.81 -23.16 22.49
N LEU A 26 -8.67 -22.48 22.27
CA LEU A 26 -8.49 -21.51 21.21
C LEU A 26 -8.09 -22.23 19.93
N ALA A 27 -8.78 -21.95 18.84
CA ALA A 27 -8.46 -22.47 17.53
C ALA A 27 -8.69 -21.39 16.46
N ILE A 28 -7.91 -21.45 15.38
CA ILE A 28 -8.12 -20.59 14.22
C ILE A 28 -9.34 -21.10 13.44
N ASN A 29 -10.37 -20.27 13.30
CA ASN A 29 -11.61 -20.67 12.61
C ASN A 29 -11.69 -20.14 11.16
N SER A 30 -11.01 -19.03 10.84
CA SER A 30 -10.90 -18.52 9.47
C SER A 30 -9.62 -17.72 9.29
N PHE A 31 -9.14 -17.67 8.05
CA PHE A 31 -7.99 -16.87 7.65
C PHE A 31 -8.25 -16.28 6.27
N SER A 32 -7.95 -14.99 6.09
CA SER A 32 -8.08 -14.34 4.78
C SER A 32 -7.06 -13.22 4.63
N CYS A 33 -6.73 -12.90 3.39
CA CYS A 33 -5.84 -11.80 3.05
C CYS A 33 -6.61 -10.69 2.33
N THR A 34 -6.21 -9.45 2.57
CA THR A 34 -6.80 -8.26 1.96
C THR A 34 -5.70 -7.33 1.46
N PRO A 35 -5.71 -6.98 0.17
CA PRO A 35 -6.57 -7.54 -0.89
C PRO A 35 -6.30 -9.05 -1.16
N SER A 36 -7.25 -9.74 -1.80
CA SER A 36 -7.09 -11.14 -2.25
C SER A 36 -6.12 -11.27 -3.45
N GLU A 37 -5.85 -10.15 -4.13
CA GLU A 37 -4.86 -10.02 -5.18
C GLU A 37 -3.93 -8.87 -4.87
N VAL A 38 -2.62 -9.07 -5.04
CA VAL A 38 -1.61 -8.07 -4.73
C VAL A 38 -0.58 -8.03 -5.85
N ALA A 39 -0.13 -6.84 -6.26
CA ALA A 39 0.99 -6.78 -7.20
C ALA A 39 2.31 -7.10 -6.48
N VAL A 40 3.28 -7.67 -7.18
CA VAL A 40 4.62 -7.87 -6.61
C VAL A 40 5.16 -6.56 -6.03
N ASN A 41 5.69 -6.67 -4.80
CA ASN A 41 6.19 -5.62 -3.91
C ASN A 41 5.16 -4.72 -3.23
N ASP A 42 3.87 -4.84 -3.55
CA ASP A 42 2.82 -4.09 -2.85
C ASP A 42 2.57 -4.70 -1.47
N VAL A 43 2.09 -3.86 -0.55
CA VAL A 43 1.77 -4.28 0.82
C VAL A 43 0.37 -4.87 0.85
N PHE A 44 0.21 -5.98 1.58
CA PHE A 44 -1.09 -6.53 1.94
C PHE A 44 -1.10 -6.95 3.42
N SER A 45 -2.27 -7.35 3.91
CA SER A 45 -2.43 -7.85 5.27
C SER A 45 -3.25 -9.12 5.27
N CYS A 46 -3.03 -9.99 6.25
CA CYS A 46 -3.86 -11.17 6.44
C CYS A 46 -4.40 -11.21 7.87
N THR A 47 -5.65 -11.62 8.03
CA THR A 47 -6.34 -11.67 9.31
C THR A 47 -6.71 -13.10 9.64
N ALA A 48 -6.25 -13.56 10.80
CA ALA A 48 -6.69 -14.80 11.42
C ALA A 48 -7.80 -14.48 12.42
N ARG A 49 -8.92 -15.18 12.32
CA ARG A 49 -9.96 -15.16 13.34
C ARG A 49 -9.79 -16.38 14.23
N ILE A 50 -9.87 -16.14 15.52
CA ILE A 50 -9.60 -17.13 16.57
C ILE A 50 -10.89 -17.29 17.34
N TYR A 51 -11.31 -18.52 17.59
CA TYR A 51 -12.52 -18.86 18.31
C TYR A 51 -12.18 -19.66 19.57
N ASN A 52 -12.79 -19.30 20.70
CA ASN A 52 -12.66 -20.06 21.93
C ASN A 52 -13.86 -21.00 22.10
N SER A 53 -13.63 -22.28 21.83
CA SER A 53 -14.61 -23.36 22.02
C SER A 53 -14.60 -23.96 23.42
N GLY A 54 -13.69 -23.52 24.29
CA GLY A 54 -13.53 -24.02 25.65
C GLY A 54 -14.55 -23.46 26.64
N ASP A 55 -14.59 -24.03 27.83
CA ASP A 55 -15.49 -23.66 28.93
C ASP A 55 -14.87 -22.63 29.90
N ALA A 56 -13.66 -22.15 29.61
CA ALA A 56 -13.04 -21.00 30.26
C ALA A 56 -12.56 -19.95 29.24
N SER A 57 -12.34 -18.72 29.71
CA SER A 57 -11.69 -17.67 28.91
C SER A 57 -10.21 -17.99 28.69
N GLY A 58 -9.69 -17.69 27.50
CA GLY A 58 -8.27 -17.85 27.15
C GLY A 58 -7.67 -16.54 26.63
N SER A 59 -6.35 -16.37 26.77
CA SER A 59 -5.63 -15.22 26.21
C SER A 59 -4.96 -15.60 24.89
N VAL A 60 -5.01 -14.70 23.92
CA VAL A 60 -4.24 -14.78 22.67
C VAL A 60 -3.07 -13.80 22.77
N SER A 61 -1.85 -14.28 22.93
CA SER A 61 -0.68 -13.41 23.13
C SER A 61 0.03 -13.14 21.80
N GLU A 62 0.47 -14.21 21.14
CA GLU A 62 1.32 -14.20 19.97
C GLU A 62 0.80 -15.17 18.90
N LEU A 63 0.74 -14.69 17.66
CA LEU A 63 0.52 -15.53 16.49
C LEU A 63 1.70 -15.43 15.56
N ARG A 64 2.07 -16.57 14.96
CA ARG A 64 3.10 -16.61 13.92
C ARG A 64 2.57 -17.26 12.66
N LEU A 65 2.55 -16.50 11.57
CA LEU A 65 2.14 -16.92 10.23
C LEU A 65 3.35 -17.45 9.46
N TYR A 66 3.19 -18.59 8.80
CA TYR A 66 4.22 -19.22 7.98
C TYR A 66 3.75 -19.34 6.53
N PRO A 67 4.49 -18.77 5.56
CA PRO A 67 4.23 -18.99 4.13
C PRO A 67 4.31 -20.49 3.77
N ASP A 68 3.67 -20.90 2.68
CA ASP A 68 3.77 -22.27 2.14
C ASP A 68 5.19 -22.61 1.63
N SER A 69 5.92 -21.58 1.21
CA SER A 69 7.27 -21.63 0.68
C SER A 69 8.02 -20.37 1.10
N ASN A 70 9.32 -20.51 1.36
CA ASN A 70 10.15 -19.41 1.87
C ASN A 70 10.59 -18.41 0.77
N ASP A 71 9.95 -18.41 -0.40
CA ASP A 71 10.48 -17.72 -1.58
C ASP A 71 9.52 -16.73 -2.25
N TRP A 72 8.31 -16.52 -1.69
CA TRP A 72 7.36 -15.54 -2.22
C TRP A 72 7.08 -14.34 -1.32
N LEU A 73 7.57 -14.36 -0.07
CA LEU A 73 7.46 -13.29 0.90
C LEU A 73 8.85 -12.83 1.36
N GLU A 74 8.95 -11.60 1.86
CA GLU A 74 10.20 -11.00 2.37
C GLU A 74 10.75 -11.66 3.65
N SER A 75 9.95 -12.50 4.32
CA SER A 75 10.33 -13.21 5.55
C SER A 75 9.73 -14.61 5.58
N SER A 76 10.42 -15.53 6.26
CA SER A 76 9.99 -16.93 6.41
C SER A 76 8.86 -17.12 7.43
N ASN A 77 8.56 -16.08 8.22
CA ASN A 77 7.43 -16.04 9.14
C ASN A 77 7.12 -14.60 9.58
N TYR A 78 5.90 -14.38 10.05
CA TYR A 78 5.41 -13.08 10.50
C TYR A 78 4.76 -13.18 11.87
N LEU A 79 5.16 -12.31 12.79
CA LEU A 79 4.63 -12.24 14.15
C LEU A 79 3.53 -11.19 14.25
N ALA A 80 2.42 -11.53 14.88
CA ALA A 80 1.37 -10.60 15.29
C ALA A 80 1.05 -10.80 16.78
N THR A 81 0.86 -9.70 17.50
CA THR A 81 0.54 -9.72 18.94
C THR A 81 -0.83 -9.13 19.18
N SER A 82 -1.65 -9.76 20.01
CA SER A 82 -3.01 -9.29 20.32
C SER A 82 -3.17 -8.89 21.78
N GLY A 83 -2.75 -9.76 22.71
CA GLY A 83 -2.91 -9.57 24.15
C GLY A 83 -4.36 -9.60 24.62
N THR A 84 -5.29 -10.08 23.78
CA THR A 84 -6.73 -10.07 24.06
C THR A 84 -7.17 -11.34 24.78
N SER A 85 -8.10 -11.17 25.74
CA SER A 85 -8.80 -12.30 26.37
C SER A 85 -10.06 -12.63 25.56
N VAL A 86 -10.17 -13.87 25.13
CA VAL A 86 -11.30 -14.41 24.37
C VAL A 86 -12.18 -15.21 25.33
N GLY A 87 -13.38 -14.70 25.60
CA GLY A 87 -14.38 -15.39 26.41
C GLY A 87 -14.87 -16.68 25.75
N THR A 88 -15.47 -17.58 26.53
CA THR A 88 -16.12 -18.79 26.02
C THR A 88 -17.15 -18.46 24.95
N GLY A 89 -17.06 -19.15 23.80
CA GLY A 89 -17.96 -18.95 22.66
C GLY A 89 -17.74 -17.62 21.91
N GLN A 90 -16.65 -16.90 22.17
CA GLN A 90 -16.32 -15.64 21.49
C GLN A 90 -15.21 -15.83 20.45
N SER A 91 -15.07 -14.84 19.57
CA SER A 91 -13.95 -14.74 18.62
C SER A 91 -13.18 -13.44 18.78
N THR A 92 -11.93 -13.44 18.32
CA THR A 92 -11.12 -12.24 18.13
C THR A 92 -10.37 -12.32 16.79
N ASP A 93 -10.10 -11.17 16.19
CA ASP A 93 -9.33 -11.06 14.95
C ASP A 93 -7.93 -10.56 15.25
N VAL A 94 -6.93 -11.18 14.61
CA VAL A 94 -5.53 -10.77 14.68
C VAL A 94 -4.99 -10.62 13.27
N THR A 95 -4.45 -9.44 12.99
CA THR A 95 -3.98 -9.07 11.65
C THR A 95 -2.45 -9.04 11.57
N PHE A 96 -1.91 -9.80 10.62
CA PHE A 96 -0.54 -9.67 10.14
C PHE A 96 -0.50 -8.53 9.11
N THR A 97 0.23 -7.46 9.44
CA THR A 97 0.32 -6.27 8.59
C THR A 97 1.71 -6.16 7.96
N GLY A 98 1.80 -5.39 6.87
CA GLY A 98 3.09 -5.10 6.24
C GLY A 98 3.66 -6.24 5.40
N LEU A 99 2.85 -7.24 5.04
CA LEU A 99 3.29 -8.35 4.20
C LEU A 99 3.62 -7.85 2.79
N ARG A 100 4.74 -8.29 2.21
CA ARG A 100 5.15 -7.93 0.85
C ARG A 100 5.57 -9.15 0.05
N ALA A 101 4.89 -9.37 -1.07
CA ALA A 101 5.20 -10.46 -1.96
C ALA A 101 6.37 -10.14 -2.89
N THR A 102 7.35 -11.03 -2.95
CA THR A 102 8.58 -10.90 -3.76
C THR A 102 8.53 -11.74 -5.04
N LYS A 103 7.60 -12.70 -5.13
CA LYS A 103 7.45 -13.63 -6.24
C LYS A 103 6.00 -13.75 -6.68
N THR A 104 5.79 -13.94 -7.98
CA THR A 104 4.47 -14.04 -8.60
C THR A 104 3.89 -15.45 -8.48
N GLY A 105 2.55 -15.55 -8.51
CA GLY A 105 1.84 -16.82 -8.49
C GLY A 105 0.63 -16.81 -7.58
N LEU A 106 -0.05 -17.96 -7.52
CA LEU A 106 -0.99 -18.25 -6.44
C LEU A 106 -0.14 -18.81 -5.29
N ASN A 107 -0.04 -18.08 -4.19
CA ASN A 107 0.79 -18.46 -3.06
C ASN A 107 -0.04 -18.51 -1.78
N GLY A 108 0.16 -19.55 -0.99
CA GLY A 108 -0.58 -19.79 0.23
C GLY A 108 0.28 -19.69 1.49
N PHE A 109 -0.30 -20.15 2.59
CA PHE A 109 0.34 -20.22 3.89
C PHE A 109 0.28 -21.67 4.41
N SER A 110 1.39 -22.14 4.98
CA SER A 110 1.50 -23.51 5.46
C SER A 110 0.84 -23.72 6.81
N ARG A 111 0.99 -22.75 7.74
CA ARG A 111 0.45 -22.84 9.11
C ARG A 111 0.45 -21.49 9.82
N ILE A 112 -0.30 -21.44 10.92
CA ILE A 112 -0.26 -20.35 11.91
C ILE A 112 -0.15 -21.00 13.29
N THR A 113 0.77 -20.54 14.13
CA THR A 113 0.92 -21.04 15.51
C THR A 113 0.40 -20.01 16.50
N LEU A 114 -0.33 -20.44 17.54
CA LEU A 114 -0.79 -19.63 18.67
C LEU A 114 0.09 -19.90 19.90
N ASP A 115 0.66 -18.85 20.52
CA ASP A 115 1.38 -18.93 21.80
C ASP A 115 2.45 -20.05 21.87
N ASN A 116 3.13 -20.32 20.75
CA ASN A 116 4.12 -21.40 20.57
C ASN A 116 3.56 -22.84 20.70
N VAL A 117 2.24 -22.98 20.71
CA VAL A 117 1.57 -24.25 20.46
C VAL A 117 1.37 -24.36 18.95
N ASP A 118 1.79 -25.50 18.38
CA ASP A 118 1.46 -25.85 17.01
C ASP A 118 -0.06 -26.08 16.93
N ASP A 119 -0.83 -25.03 16.66
CA ASP A 119 -2.24 -25.15 16.32
C ASP A 119 -2.33 -25.62 14.86
N THR A 120 -2.72 -26.88 14.68
CA THR A 120 -2.71 -27.54 13.39
C THR A 120 -3.88 -27.09 12.52
N TYR A 121 -3.50 -26.43 11.43
CA TYR A 121 -4.26 -26.25 10.20
C TYR A 121 -5.57 -25.48 10.32
N VAL A 122 -5.52 -24.25 9.81
CA VAL A 122 -6.64 -23.72 9.03
C VAL A 122 -6.95 -24.81 7.99
N SER A 123 -8.09 -25.50 8.12
CA SER A 123 -8.42 -26.59 7.20
C SER A 123 -8.22 -26.09 5.77
N SER A 124 -7.53 -26.87 4.94
CA SER A 124 -7.06 -26.52 3.60
C SER A 124 -8.16 -26.10 2.60
N GLY A 125 -9.42 -25.99 3.03
CA GLY A 125 -10.52 -25.38 2.29
C GLY A 125 -10.81 -23.92 2.67
N SER A 126 -10.06 -23.30 3.58
CA SER A 126 -10.33 -21.94 4.09
C SER A 126 -9.14 -20.98 4.02
N VAL A 127 -7.96 -21.43 3.55
CA VAL A 127 -6.86 -20.52 3.22
C VAL A 127 -6.99 -20.19 1.75
N GLU A 128 -7.48 -18.99 1.46
CA GLU A 128 -7.46 -18.48 0.09
C GLU A 128 -6.02 -18.19 -0.30
N ASP A 129 -5.56 -18.82 -1.39
CA ASP A 129 -4.28 -18.47 -1.99
C ASP A 129 -4.30 -17.00 -2.40
N THR A 130 -3.23 -16.27 -2.07
CA THR A 130 -3.06 -14.89 -2.48
C THR A 130 -2.55 -14.87 -3.92
N ASN A 131 -3.30 -14.24 -4.82
CA ASN A 131 -2.88 -14.05 -6.20
C ASN A 131 -1.88 -12.89 -6.29
N VAL A 132 -0.59 -13.22 -6.40
CA VAL A 132 0.48 -12.24 -6.55
C VAL A 132 0.75 -11.99 -8.03
N ILE A 133 0.40 -10.80 -8.49
CA ILE A 133 0.42 -10.46 -9.91
C ILE A 133 1.66 -9.68 -10.35
N SER A 134 2.13 -9.96 -11.56
CA SER A 134 3.09 -9.13 -12.28
C SER A 134 2.89 -9.32 -13.79
N VAL A 135 3.48 -8.44 -14.57
CA VAL A 135 3.51 -8.57 -16.02
C VAL A 135 4.88 -8.12 -16.51
N ALA A 136 5.43 -8.86 -17.48
CA ALA A 136 6.62 -8.46 -18.20
C ALA A 136 6.31 -8.47 -19.69
N VAL A 137 6.71 -7.41 -20.40
CA VAL A 137 6.60 -7.34 -21.86
C VAL A 137 7.99 -7.25 -22.45
N THR A 138 8.21 -8.04 -23.51
CA THR A 138 9.38 -7.94 -24.37
C THR A 138 8.94 -7.77 -25.81
N THR A 139 9.84 -7.29 -26.66
CA THR A 139 9.56 -7.03 -28.07
C THR A 139 10.72 -7.48 -28.94
N THR A 140 10.39 -8.05 -30.10
CA THR A 140 11.35 -8.40 -31.14
C THR A 140 10.93 -7.80 -32.47
N ASN A 141 11.91 -7.23 -33.17
CA ASN A 141 11.72 -6.66 -34.50
C ASN A 141 12.22 -7.64 -35.55
N SER A 142 11.50 -7.74 -36.68
CA SER A 142 12.03 -8.48 -37.84
C SER A 142 13.22 -7.78 -38.49
N ARG A 143 13.39 -6.47 -38.28
CA ARG A 143 14.51 -5.67 -38.84
C ARG A 143 14.94 -4.58 -37.86
N SER A 144 16.23 -4.25 -37.84
CA SER A 144 16.78 -3.09 -37.12
C SER A 144 16.79 -1.80 -37.95
N SER A 145 16.58 -1.91 -39.28
CA SER A 145 16.43 -0.77 -40.18
C SER A 145 15.46 -1.05 -41.33
N ALA A 146 14.77 0.00 -41.77
CA ALA A 146 13.83 -0.03 -42.90
C ALA A 146 13.90 1.29 -43.69
N PRO A 147 13.83 1.29 -45.02
CA PRO A 147 13.67 2.51 -45.80
C PRO A 147 12.25 3.08 -45.64
N THR A 148 12.05 4.36 -45.98
CA THR A 148 10.74 5.02 -46.02
C THR A 148 9.76 4.25 -46.88
N GLY A 149 8.56 3.99 -46.35
CA GLY A 149 7.50 3.23 -47.00
C GLY A 149 7.63 1.70 -46.89
N ASP A 150 8.80 1.17 -46.49
CA ASP A 150 8.92 -0.25 -46.19
C ASP A 150 8.15 -0.60 -44.92
N THR A 151 7.82 -1.88 -44.79
CA THR A 151 7.19 -2.41 -43.59
C THR A 151 8.15 -3.29 -42.80
N PHE A 152 7.96 -3.31 -41.48
CA PHE A 152 8.58 -4.28 -40.58
C PHE A 152 7.54 -4.76 -39.58
N THR A 153 7.81 -5.92 -38.98
CA THR A 153 6.94 -6.52 -37.97
C THR A 153 7.53 -6.36 -36.57
N VAL A 154 6.65 -6.02 -35.62
CA VAL A 154 6.93 -5.99 -34.19
C VAL A 154 6.17 -7.13 -33.52
N THR A 155 6.90 -8.09 -32.97
CA THR A 155 6.32 -9.24 -32.27
C THR A 155 6.49 -9.04 -30.76
N PRO A 156 5.40 -8.77 -30.02
CA PRO A 156 5.44 -8.71 -28.56
C PRO A 156 5.42 -10.12 -27.96
N GLU A 157 6.06 -10.28 -26.80
CA GLU A 157 5.85 -11.44 -25.92
C GLU A 157 5.57 -10.91 -24.51
N VAL A 158 4.41 -11.29 -23.97
CA VAL A 158 4.01 -11.00 -22.60
C VAL A 158 4.21 -12.24 -21.75
N THR A 159 4.85 -12.10 -20.59
CA THR A 159 4.92 -13.14 -19.56
C THR A 159 4.07 -12.73 -18.36
N ALA A 160 3.10 -13.57 -18.03
CA ALA A 160 2.23 -13.36 -16.88
C ALA A 160 2.89 -13.81 -15.58
N GLY A 161 2.69 -13.05 -14.51
CA GLY A 161 2.95 -13.46 -13.14
C GLY A 161 1.63 -13.48 -12.37
N GLY A 162 1.29 -14.61 -11.75
CA GLY A 162 -0.04 -14.82 -11.17
C GLY A 162 -1.14 -15.05 -12.20
N SER A 163 -2.39 -15.01 -11.76
CA SER A 163 -3.59 -15.08 -12.61
C SER A 163 -4.02 -13.67 -13.02
N ILE A 164 -3.89 -13.33 -14.30
CA ILE A 164 -4.12 -11.97 -14.81
C ILE A 164 -4.85 -11.95 -16.15
N ASP A 165 -5.54 -10.83 -16.38
CA ASP A 165 -5.98 -10.36 -17.68
C ASP A 165 -5.01 -9.28 -18.17
N VAL A 166 -4.70 -9.25 -19.47
CA VAL A 166 -3.73 -8.30 -20.02
C VAL A 166 -4.32 -7.54 -21.20
N THR A 167 -4.13 -6.22 -21.19
CA THR A 167 -4.30 -5.33 -22.35
C THR A 167 -2.92 -4.82 -22.76
N LEU A 168 -2.55 -5.05 -24.01
CA LEU A 168 -1.30 -4.62 -24.61
C LEU A 168 -1.58 -3.50 -25.61
N THR A 169 -0.90 -2.37 -25.43
CA THR A 169 -1.04 -1.17 -26.25
C THR A 169 0.29 -0.85 -26.94
N LEU A 170 0.26 -0.63 -28.25
CA LEU A 170 1.37 -0.11 -29.05
C LEU A 170 1.21 1.39 -29.26
N ASN A 171 2.19 2.16 -28.79
CA ASN A 171 2.29 3.60 -29.04
C ASN A 171 3.45 3.88 -30.01
N LEU A 172 3.19 4.72 -31.01
CA LEU A 172 4.22 5.20 -31.94
C LEU A 172 4.69 6.57 -31.45
N ASP A 173 5.90 6.63 -30.90
CA ASP A 173 6.40 7.80 -30.18
C ASP A 173 7.02 8.83 -31.13
N SER A 174 7.63 8.40 -32.25
CA SER A 174 8.18 9.28 -33.28
C SER A 174 8.48 8.55 -34.60
N GLY A 175 8.91 9.29 -35.63
CA GLY A 175 9.40 8.71 -36.89
C GLY A 175 8.43 8.72 -38.07
N GLY A 176 7.24 9.32 -37.91
CA GLY A 176 6.18 9.31 -38.92
C GLY A 176 5.62 7.91 -39.21
N CYS A 177 5.87 6.94 -38.33
CA CYS A 177 5.43 5.57 -38.53
C CYS A 177 3.92 5.42 -38.43
N SER A 178 3.39 4.38 -39.08
CA SER A 178 1.97 4.03 -38.96
C SER A 178 1.77 2.52 -38.89
N ILE A 179 0.69 2.09 -38.22
CA ILE A 179 0.25 0.68 -38.18
C ILE A 179 -0.87 0.39 -39.19
N GLY A 180 -1.17 1.34 -40.09
CA GLY A 180 -2.29 1.26 -41.03
C GLY A 180 -3.63 1.16 -40.31
N THR A 181 -4.43 0.15 -40.68
CA THR A 181 -5.77 -0.11 -40.12
C THR A 181 -5.78 -1.08 -38.93
N GLN A 182 -4.61 -1.53 -38.46
CA GLN A 182 -4.52 -2.43 -37.32
C GLN A 182 -4.95 -1.71 -36.03
N SER A 183 -5.55 -2.45 -35.11
CA SER A 183 -5.74 -1.98 -33.74
C SER A 183 -4.38 -1.81 -33.06
N SER A 184 -4.17 -0.67 -32.38
CA SER A 184 -3.04 -0.45 -31.48
C SER A 184 -3.14 -1.27 -30.20
N GLU A 185 -4.33 -1.81 -29.90
CA GLU A 185 -4.61 -2.56 -28.67
C GLU A 185 -4.94 -4.03 -28.98
N LYS A 186 -4.45 -4.91 -28.10
CA LYS A 186 -4.74 -6.36 -28.10
C LYS A 186 -4.95 -6.80 -26.66
N SER A 187 -5.91 -7.68 -26.40
CA SER A 187 -6.18 -8.17 -25.05
C SER A 187 -6.32 -9.69 -25.00
N THR A 188 -6.10 -10.24 -23.81
CA THR A 188 -6.34 -11.64 -23.47
C THR A 188 -6.71 -11.75 -22.00
N THR A 189 -7.41 -12.82 -21.63
CA THR A 189 -7.87 -13.07 -20.26
C THR A 189 -7.39 -14.42 -19.76
N GLY A 190 -7.32 -14.57 -18.44
CA GLY A 190 -7.03 -15.84 -17.79
C GLY A 190 -5.62 -16.37 -18.04
N LEU A 191 -4.63 -15.49 -18.19
CA LEU A 191 -3.23 -15.93 -18.20
C LEU A 191 -2.85 -16.41 -16.80
N THR A 192 -2.15 -17.53 -16.73
CA THR A 192 -1.67 -18.13 -15.48
C THR A 192 -0.19 -17.83 -15.24
N ASN A 193 0.31 -18.14 -14.03
CA ASN A 193 1.68 -17.81 -13.65
C ASN A 193 2.72 -18.41 -14.62
N GLN A 194 3.64 -17.57 -15.10
CA GLN A 194 4.67 -17.88 -16.10
C GLN A 194 4.15 -18.23 -17.50
N GLN A 195 2.84 -18.13 -17.74
CA GLN A 195 2.29 -18.31 -19.07
C GLN A 195 2.76 -17.19 -19.98
N LYS A 196 3.25 -17.57 -21.16
CA LYS A 196 3.62 -16.64 -22.22
C LYS A 196 2.45 -16.44 -23.16
N TRP A 197 2.20 -15.18 -23.53
CA TRP A 197 1.25 -14.80 -24.55
C TRP A 197 1.94 -13.98 -25.63
N THR A 198 1.89 -14.51 -26.85
CA THR A 198 2.45 -13.89 -28.06
C THR A 198 1.29 -13.56 -28.99
N PRO A 199 0.68 -12.36 -28.89
CA PRO A 199 -0.37 -11.99 -29.84
C PRO A 199 0.21 -11.84 -31.25
N THR A 200 -0.68 -11.76 -32.24
CA THR A 200 -0.30 -11.45 -33.63
C THR A 200 0.63 -10.25 -33.66
N ALA A 201 1.67 -10.26 -34.51
CA ALA A 201 2.57 -9.12 -34.66
C ALA A 201 1.83 -7.87 -35.16
N TRP A 202 2.40 -6.67 -34.96
CA TRP A 202 2.01 -5.47 -35.68
C TRP A 202 2.89 -5.27 -36.89
N THR A 203 2.29 -4.98 -38.04
CA THR A 203 3.02 -4.49 -39.22
C THR A 203 3.10 -2.97 -39.15
N ILE A 204 4.31 -2.41 -39.05
CA ILE A 204 4.56 -0.97 -39.02
C ILE A 204 5.15 -0.54 -40.35
N THR A 205 4.61 0.51 -40.95
CA THR A 205 5.16 1.19 -42.13
C THR A 205 6.08 2.32 -41.67
N GLN A 206 7.32 2.31 -42.13
CA GLN A 206 8.32 3.33 -41.84
C GLN A 206 7.93 4.66 -42.47
N GLY A 207 7.93 5.73 -41.68
CA GLY A 207 7.66 7.08 -42.15
C GLY A 207 8.82 7.68 -42.96
N ASP A 208 8.64 8.93 -43.38
CA ASP A 208 9.61 9.71 -44.15
C ASP A 208 10.56 10.55 -43.28
N SER A 209 10.32 10.59 -41.95
CA SER A 209 10.90 11.55 -41.04
C SER A 209 11.53 10.87 -39.81
N GLY A 210 12.79 10.45 -39.96
CA GLY A 210 13.61 9.95 -38.86
C GLY A 210 13.35 8.50 -38.46
N ASN A 211 13.94 8.09 -37.32
CA ASN A 211 13.82 6.72 -36.84
C ASN A 211 12.41 6.45 -36.30
N CYS A 212 11.90 5.26 -36.57
CA CYS A 212 10.68 4.80 -35.91
C CYS A 212 10.98 4.52 -34.45
N VAL A 213 10.33 5.21 -33.52
CA VAL A 213 10.40 4.88 -32.09
C VAL A 213 9.01 4.48 -31.64
N TYR A 214 8.91 3.36 -30.95
CA TYR A 214 7.64 2.88 -30.43
C TYR A 214 7.81 2.29 -29.03
N THR A 215 6.71 2.31 -28.30
CA THR A 215 6.61 1.76 -26.94
C THR A 215 5.44 0.80 -26.87
N LEU A 216 5.72 -0.42 -26.41
CA LEU A 216 4.70 -1.40 -26.03
C LEU A 216 4.45 -1.28 -24.54
N SER A 217 3.19 -1.17 -24.14
CA SER A 217 2.76 -1.12 -22.75
C SER A 217 1.77 -2.25 -22.48
N ALA A 218 2.11 -3.15 -21.56
CA ALA A 218 1.21 -4.18 -21.06
C ALA A 218 0.61 -3.71 -19.74
N ALA A 219 -0.71 -3.56 -19.68
CA ALA A 219 -1.48 -3.36 -18.46
C ALA A 219 -2.10 -4.69 -18.06
N ALA A 220 -1.73 -5.19 -16.89
CA ALA A 220 -2.27 -6.40 -16.29
C ALA A 220 -3.20 -6.05 -15.15
N THR A 221 -4.29 -6.80 -15.06
CA THR A 221 -5.26 -6.73 -13.97
C THR A 221 -5.40 -8.14 -13.40
N GLY A 222 -5.49 -8.30 -12.08
CA GLY A 222 -5.81 -9.59 -11.48
C GLY A 222 -7.17 -10.10 -11.94
N ALA A 223 -7.39 -11.41 -11.90
CA ALA A 223 -8.63 -12.05 -12.33
C ALA A 223 -9.88 -11.50 -11.63
N SER A 224 -9.73 -10.97 -10.41
CA SER A 224 -10.83 -10.32 -9.67
C SER A 224 -10.94 -8.81 -9.87
N GLY A 225 -10.02 -8.20 -10.62
CA GLY A 225 -10.01 -6.75 -10.85
C GLY A 225 -9.35 -5.92 -9.75
N VAL A 226 -8.81 -6.54 -8.71
CA VAL A 226 -8.42 -5.83 -7.47
C VAL A 226 -7.00 -5.26 -7.57
N ALA A 227 -6.07 -6.04 -8.12
CA ALA A 227 -4.69 -5.60 -8.34
C ALA A 227 -4.45 -5.23 -9.81
N SER A 228 -3.54 -4.28 -10.05
CA SER A 228 -3.07 -3.97 -11.40
C SER A 228 -1.57 -3.71 -11.44
N LYS A 229 -0.94 -4.01 -12.58
CA LYS A 229 0.48 -3.74 -12.83
C LYS A 229 0.68 -3.36 -14.29
N THR A 230 1.67 -2.51 -14.55
CA THR A 230 2.08 -2.17 -15.91
C THR A 230 3.54 -2.52 -16.14
N SER A 231 3.85 -2.91 -17.38
CA SER A 231 5.22 -3.08 -17.88
C SER A 231 5.30 -2.48 -19.27
N SER A 232 6.44 -1.87 -19.60
CA SER A 232 6.67 -1.33 -20.94
C SER A 232 8.00 -1.78 -21.51
N ALA A 233 8.07 -1.84 -22.84
CA ALA A 233 9.28 -2.07 -23.61
C ALA A 233 9.28 -1.14 -24.82
N SER A 234 10.33 -0.36 -24.98
CA SER A 234 10.51 0.54 -26.11
C SER A 234 11.59 0.00 -27.04
N SER A 235 11.45 0.28 -28.33
CA SER A 235 12.48 -0.01 -29.32
C SER A 235 12.50 1.04 -30.41
N SER A 236 13.53 0.98 -31.25
CA SER A 236 13.64 1.84 -32.40
C SER A 236 14.11 1.07 -33.63
N VAL A 237 13.53 1.42 -34.78
CA VAL A 237 13.96 0.96 -36.11
C VAL A 237 14.55 2.15 -36.85
N THR A 238 15.80 1.98 -37.30
CA THR A 238 16.54 3.04 -37.97
C THR A 238 16.02 3.23 -39.39
N CYS A 239 15.75 4.47 -39.78
CA CYS A 239 15.36 4.74 -41.16
C CYS A 239 16.61 4.82 -42.07
N SER A 240 16.72 3.95 -43.06
CA SER A 240 17.93 3.84 -43.88
C SER A 240 18.07 4.91 -44.98
N ASN A 241 16.96 5.51 -45.41
CA ASN A 241 16.93 6.52 -46.47
C ASN A 241 15.98 7.69 -46.17
N CYS A 242 15.54 7.86 -44.91
CA CYS A 242 14.74 9.02 -44.57
C CYS A 242 15.55 10.28 -44.84
N THR A 243 14.89 11.27 -45.42
CA THR A 243 15.40 12.64 -45.44
C THR A 243 15.67 13.02 -43.99
N SER A 244 16.96 13.08 -43.63
CA SER A 244 17.37 13.69 -42.37
C SER A 244 16.73 15.06 -42.41
N ALA A 245 15.73 15.30 -41.56
CA ALA A 245 15.02 16.57 -41.53
C ALA A 245 16.10 17.64 -41.52
N SER A 246 16.26 18.32 -42.65
CA SER A 246 17.33 19.28 -42.84
C SER A 246 17.06 20.35 -41.82
N SER A 247 17.84 20.33 -40.75
CA SER A 247 17.84 21.35 -39.72
C SER A 247 18.13 22.64 -40.46
N SER A 248 17.08 23.41 -40.71
CA SER A 248 17.15 24.75 -41.26
C SER A 248 17.92 25.59 -40.24
N SER A 249 19.23 25.64 -40.44
CA SER A 249 20.17 26.46 -39.71
C SER A 249 19.86 27.93 -39.99
N SER A 250 19.05 28.56 -39.15
CA SER A 250 19.04 30.01 -39.01
C SER A 250 20.34 30.43 -38.32
N SER A 251 21.27 30.94 -39.12
CA SER A 251 22.51 31.55 -38.67
C SER A 251 22.23 32.79 -37.81
N SER A 252 22.47 32.71 -36.51
CA SER A 252 22.76 33.89 -35.69
C SER A 252 23.98 33.62 -34.81
N SER A 253 24.87 34.59 -34.86
CA SER A 253 26.24 34.58 -34.37
C SER A 253 26.37 34.74 -32.85
N SER A 254 27.46 34.15 -32.33
CA SER A 254 28.24 34.54 -31.15
C SER A 254 27.73 34.20 -29.74
N GLY A 255 28.59 33.51 -28.98
CA GLY A 255 28.52 33.41 -27.52
C GLY A 255 28.74 31.99 -27.02
N GLY A 256 29.88 31.72 -26.39
CA GLY A 256 30.37 30.37 -26.10
C GLY A 256 29.92 29.75 -24.77
N GLY A 257 30.31 28.48 -24.62
CA GLY A 257 30.54 27.82 -23.33
C GLY A 257 29.38 26.98 -22.81
N GLY A 258 29.67 25.71 -22.52
CA GLY A 258 28.92 24.96 -21.49
C GLY A 258 28.36 23.62 -21.92
N SER A 259 29.09 22.56 -21.55
CA SER A 259 28.65 21.17 -21.46
C SER A 259 27.33 20.99 -20.67
N GLY A 260 26.41 20.15 -21.16
CA GLY A 260 25.23 19.74 -20.38
C GLY A 260 24.46 18.59 -21.02
N SER A 261 24.44 17.45 -20.34
CA SER A 261 23.81 16.18 -20.72
C SER A 261 22.30 16.34 -20.99
N GLY A 262 21.84 15.92 -22.17
CA GLY A 262 20.45 16.03 -22.62
C GLY A 262 19.53 14.97 -22.03
N GLY A 263 18.75 15.36 -21.03
CA GLY A 263 17.50 14.70 -20.67
C GLY A 263 16.35 15.44 -21.37
N GLY A 264 15.54 14.73 -22.17
CA GLY A 264 14.41 15.30 -22.88
C GLY A 264 13.41 15.93 -21.91
N GLY A 265 13.49 17.25 -21.74
CA GLY A 265 12.62 18.01 -20.86
C GLY A 265 11.23 18.10 -21.48
N THR A 266 10.31 17.28 -21.01
CA THR A 266 8.88 17.55 -21.15
C THR A 266 8.60 18.90 -20.51
N GLY A 267 8.12 19.87 -21.30
CA GLY A 267 7.79 21.20 -20.78
C GLY A 267 6.87 21.13 -19.57
N ALA A 268 7.07 22.03 -18.60
CA ALA A 268 6.29 22.06 -17.37
C ALA A 268 4.79 22.17 -17.67
N ARG A 269 4.01 21.16 -17.23
CA ARG A 269 2.57 21.05 -17.43
C ARG A 269 1.84 21.73 -16.27
N GLU A 270 0.75 22.45 -16.54
CA GLU A 270 -0.10 23.05 -15.51
C GLU A 270 -0.84 21.95 -14.73
N LEU A 271 -0.83 22.03 -13.41
CA LEU A 271 -1.44 21.07 -12.49
C LEU A 271 -2.91 21.40 -12.29
N ASN A 272 -3.71 21.16 -13.33
CA ASN A 272 -5.19 21.31 -13.29
C ASN A 272 -5.91 20.00 -12.92
N GLU A 273 -5.18 18.89 -12.96
CA GLU A 273 -5.63 17.52 -12.68
C GLU A 273 -4.52 16.80 -11.91
N SER A 274 -4.82 15.62 -11.35
CA SER A 274 -3.77 14.82 -10.72
C SER A 274 -2.73 14.37 -11.74
N ILE A 275 -1.44 14.56 -11.43
CA ILE A 275 -0.33 14.14 -12.29
C ILE A 275 0.55 13.15 -11.53
N SER A 276 0.99 12.09 -12.22
CA SER A 276 1.90 11.08 -11.67
C SER A 276 3.29 11.24 -12.26
N TYR A 277 4.31 11.19 -11.41
CA TYR A 277 5.73 11.18 -11.79
C TYR A 277 6.40 9.91 -11.26
N ASP A 278 7.27 9.29 -12.08
CA ASP A 278 8.14 8.18 -11.67
C ASP A 278 9.58 8.68 -11.60
N LEU A 279 10.05 8.99 -10.39
CA LEU A 279 11.31 9.69 -10.15
C LEU A 279 12.26 8.84 -9.29
N GLY A 280 13.49 8.65 -9.77
CA GLY A 280 14.59 8.07 -9.02
C GLY A 280 15.30 9.06 -8.11
N SER A 281 16.25 8.57 -7.31
CA SER A 281 17.10 9.41 -6.47
C SER A 281 17.91 10.41 -7.32
N GLY A 282 17.77 11.70 -7.04
CA GLY A 282 18.37 12.81 -7.77
C GLY A 282 17.58 13.26 -9.01
N GLU A 283 16.54 12.53 -9.41
CA GLU A 283 15.66 12.95 -10.51
C GLU A 283 14.68 14.04 -10.05
N SER A 284 14.23 14.84 -11.02
CA SER A 284 13.31 15.94 -10.78
C SER A 284 12.28 16.06 -11.89
N ALA A 285 11.08 16.53 -11.54
CA ALA A 285 10.04 16.91 -12.47
C ALA A 285 9.62 18.37 -12.26
N THR A 286 9.31 19.08 -13.34
CA THR A 286 8.78 20.44 -13.29
C THR A 286 7.30 20.45 -13.60
N PHE A 287 6.53 21.18 -12.82
CA PHE A 287 5.11 21.44 -13.05
C PHE A 287 4.81 22.92 -12.86
N LYS A 288 3.64 23.34 -13.29
CA LYS A 288 3.13 24.68 -13.00
C LYS A 288 1.88 24.59 -12.13
N PHE A 289 1.70 25.55 -11.24
CA PHE A 289 0.53 25.68 -10.40
C PHE A 289 0.23 27.17 -10.20
N GLY A 290 -0.98 27.60 -10.56
CA GLY A 290 -1.32 29.02 -10.59
C GLY A 290 -0.43 29.82 -11.56
N GLY A 291 0.07 29.18 -12.62
CA GLY A 291 1.01 29.78 -13.56
C GLY A 291 2.46 29.95 -13.04
N VAL A 292 2.72 29.64 -11.77
CA VAL A 292 4.08 29.63 -11.18
C VAL A 292 4.72 28.27 -11.44
N SER A 293 6.01 28.23 -11.77
CA SER A 293 6.72 26.97 -11.99
C SER A 293 7.32 26.42 -10.70
N HIS A 294 7.09 25.14 -10.46
CA HIS A 294 7.59 24.38 -9.32
C HIS A 294 8.47 23.23 -9.80
N THR A 295 9.40 22.79 -8.95
CA THR A 295 10.23 21.61 -9.21
C THR A 295 10.10 20.63 -8.05
N LEU A 296 9.63 19.43 -8.36
CA LEU A 296 9.59 18.26 -7.49
C LEU A 296 10.91 17.50 -7.64
N ILE A 297 11.59 17.18 -6.55
CA ILE A 297 12.86 16.43 -6.54
C ILE A 297 12.71 15.26 -5.58
N VAL A 298 13.17 14.08 -5.99
CA VAL A 298 13.30 12.94 -5.10
C VAL A 298 14.77 12.80 -4.72
N SER A 299 15.15 13.17 -3.50
CA SER A 299 16.55 13.22 -3.06
C SER A 299 17.08 11.87 -2.56
N ASN A 300 16.20 11.01 -2.06
CA ASN A 300 16.53 9.66 -1.60
C ASN A 300 15.34 8.73 -1.81
N VAL A 301 15.59 7.51 -2.28
CA VAL A 301 14.60 6.43 -2.40
C VAL A 301 15.12 5.19 -1.66
N THR A 302 14.37 4.74 -0.67
CA THR A 302 14.55 3.44 0.00
C THR A 302 13.45 2.47 -0.43
N ASP A 303 13.38 1.28 0.14
CA ASP A 303 12.36 0.29 -0.25
C ASP A 303 10.94 0.66 0.24
N VAL A 304 10.83 1.52 1.25
CA VAL A 304 9.54 1.85 1.90
C VAL A 304 9.26 3.35 2.03
N GLN A 305 10.26 4.20 1.78
CA GLN A 305 10.12 5.66 1.90
C GLN A 305 10.96 6.39 0.87
N ALA A 306 10.53 7.61 0.52
CA ALA A 306 11.27 8.54 -0.32
C ALA A 306 11.34 9.92 0.34
N ALA A 307 12.47 10.61 0.17
CA ALA A 307 12.63 12.01 0.55
C ALA A 307 12.29 12.89 -0.66
N ILE A 308 11.25 13.69 -0.54
CA ILE A 308 10.66 14.50 -1.61
C ILE A 308 10.81 15.97 -1.24
N THR A 309 11.36 16.77 -2.15
CA THR A 309 11.55 18.21 -1.98
C THR A 309 10.83 18.98 -3.08
N ILE A 310 10.07 20.02 -2.73
CA ILE A 310 9.48 20.96 -3.70
C ILE A 310 10.20 22.30 -3.58
N LYS A 311 10.93 22.71 -4.63
CA LYS A 311 11.91 23.80 -4.58
C LYS A 311 11.35 25.23 -4.58
N SER A 312 10.10 25.45 -5.00
CA SER A 312 9.54 26.82 -5.09
C SER A 312 9.57 27.57 -3.75
N LYS A 313 9.21 26.87 -2.66
CA LYS A 313 9.38 27.29 -1.27
C LYS A 313 9.99 26.16 -0.46
N GLU A 314 11.10 25.61 -0.94
CA GLU A 314 11.84 24.46 -0.40
C GLU A 314 11.18 23.76 0.80
N LYS A 315 10.17 22.92 0.53
CA LYS A 315 9.56 22.04 1.55
C LYS A 315 10.04 20.62 1.28
N THR A 316 10.61 19.98 2.30
CA THR A 316 11.12 18.60 2.22
C THR A 316 10.34 17.69 3.14
N PHE A 317 9.90 16.55 2.61
CA PHE A 317 9.12 15.55 3.31
C PHE A 317 9.80 14.19 3.17
N ILE A 318 9.84 13.42 4.27
CA ILE A 318 10.15 11.98 4.20
C ILE A 318 8.80 11.28 4.25
N MET A 319 8.44 10.63 3.15
CA MET A 319 7.14 10.00 2.98
C MET A 319 7.30 8.50 2.86
N ARG A 320 6.43 7.74 3.53
CA ARG A 320 6.30 6.29 3.34
C ARG A 320 5.37 5.97 2.18
N VAL A 321 5.50 4.78 1.60
CA VAL A 321 4.55 4.31 0.56
C VAL A 321 3.12 4.32 1.12
N GLY A 322 2.20 4.95 0.40
CA GLY A 322 0.81 5.20 0.79
C GLY A 322 0.59 6.49 1.60
N GLU A 323 1.64 7.17 2.05
CA GLU A 323 1.52 8.41 2.80
C GLU A 323 1.18 9.59 1.88
N GLU A 324 0.34 10.47 2.39
CA GLU A 324 -0.10 11.69 1.73
C GLU A 324 0.24 12.91 2.61
N LYS A 325 0.76 13.96 1.97
CA LYS A 325 1.10 15.24 2.61
C LYS A 325 0.44 16.37 1.85
N ILE A 326 -0.22 17.24 2.60
CA ILE A 326 -0.84 18.44 2.09
C ILE A 326 0.16 19.59 2.18
N VAL A 327 0.27 20.38 1.11
CA VAL A 327 1.25 21.45 0.97
C VAL A 327 0.55 22.74 0.60
N ASP A 328 0.80 23.77 1.40
CA ASP A 328 0.51 25.18 1.13
C ASP A 328 1.80 25.83 0.58
N PHE A 329 1.76 26.41 -0.62
CA PHE A 329 2.85 27.08 -1.29
C PHE A 329 2.89 28.57 -1.03
N GLU A 330 1.78 29.23 -0.71
CA GLU A 330 1.70 30.68 -0.53
C GLU A 330 1.77 31.11 0.95
N ASP A 331 1.65 30.17 1.87
CA ASP A 331 1.45 30.38 3.30
C ASP A 331 0.19 31.25 3.56
N ASP A 332 -0.83 31.11 2.70
CA ASP A 332 -2.13 31.78 2.85
C ASP A 332 -3.12 30.98 3.72
N ASN A 333 -2.64 29.87 4.30
CA ASN A 333 -3.37 28.93 5.13
C ASN A 333 -4.50 28.21 4.35
N LYS A 334 -4.38 28.14 3.02
CA LYS A 334 -5.11 27.21 2.16
C LYS A 334 -4.16 26.13 1.67
N ASN A 335 -4.74 24.95 1.50
CA ASN A 335 -4.01 23.80 1.01
C ASN A 335 -4.02 23.81 -0.51
N ASP A 336 -2.86 23.90 -1.12
CA ASP A 336 -2.74 24.07 -2.58
C ASP A 336 -2.71 22.73 -3.30
N ILE A 337 -1.84 21.83 -2.83
CA ILE A 337 -1.71 20.50 -3.41
C ILE A 337 -1.63 19.42 -2.34
N SER A 338 -2.01 18.22 -2.74
CA SER A 338 -1.68 17.00 -2.05
C SER A 338 -0.58 16.25 -2.78
N VAL A 339 0.41 15.77 -2.04
CA VAL A 339 1.54 14.97 -2.51
C VAL A 339 1.38 13.57 -1.91
N MET A 340 1.25 12.54 -2.74
CA MET A 340 1.14 11.16 -2.29
C MET A 340 2.28 10.31 -2.86
N LEU A 341 3.00 9.59 -1.99
CA LEU A 341 3.96 8.59 -2.43
C LEU A 341 3.23 7.28 -2.67
N LYS A 342 2.80 7.01 -3.91
CA LYS A 342 1.95 5.87 -4.22
C LYS A 342 2.68 4.54 -4.13
N SER A 343 3.87 4.45 -4.70
CA SER A 343 4.66 3.21 -4.69
C SER A 343 6.14 3.48 -4.94
N ILE A 344 6.99 2.49 -4.66
CA ILE A 344 8.41 2.51 -5.01
C ILE A 344 8.71 1.23 -5.79
N ASN A 345 9.29 1.39 -6.98
CA ASN A 345 9.87 0.26 -7.70
C ASN A 345 11.28 0.01 -7.17
N ILE A 346 11.42 -1.01 -6.33
CA ILE A 346 12.70 -1.37 -5.69
C ILE A 346 13.81 -1.75 -6.67
N LEU A 347 13.44 -2.27 -7.86
CA LEU A 347 14.41 -2.69 -8.88
C LEU A 347 15.00 -1.49 -9.60
N THR A 348 14.18 -0.51 -9.95
CA THR A 348 14.63 0.72 -10.64
C THR A 348 14.99 1.85 -9.67
N LYS A 349 14.72 1.66 -8.38
CA LYS A 349 14.82 2.69 -7.33
C LYS A 349 14.10 3.99 -7.70
N LYS A 350 12.95 3.87 -8.38
CA LYS A 350 12.06 4.99 -8.72
C LYS A 350 10.82 5.01 -7.83
N ALA A 351 10.51 6.20 -7.31
CA ALA A 351 9.32 6.51 -6.54
C ALA A 351 8.21 7.04 -7.47
N LYS A 352 7.02 6.48 -7.38
CA LYS A 352 5.81 6.98 -8.03
C LYS A 352 5.15 8.02 -7.12
N VAL A 353 5.24 9.29 -7.47
CA VAL A 353 4.67 10.41 -6.73
C VAL A 353 3.47 10.97 -7.49
N ILE A 354 2.34 11.12 -6.80
CA ILE A 354 1.14 11.75 -7.36
C ILE A 354 0.96 13.12 -6.73
N LEU A 355 0.79 14.13 -7.58
CA LEU A 355 0.40 15.47 -7.17
C LEU A 355 -1.06 15.67 -7.53
N THR A 356 -1.88 16.13 -6.59
CA THR A 356 -3.30 16.43 -6.79
C THR A 356 -3.56 17.88 -6.38
N PRO A 357 -4.10 18.74 -7.24
CA PRO A 357 -4.48 20.08 -6.84
C PRO A 357 -5.68 20.02 -5.90
N LEU A 358 -5.60 20.73 -4.77
CA LEU A 358 -6.68 20.86 -3.78
C LEU A 358 -7.40 22.21 -3.91
N TYR A 359 -6.65 23.23 -4.31
CA TYR A 359 -7.13 24.56 -4.63
C TYR A 359 -6.50 24.98 -5.95
N ILE A 360 -7.19 25.80 -6.74
CA ILE A 360 -6.62 26.41 -7.95
C ILE A 360 -6.69 27.91 -7.70
N PRO A 361 -5.56 28.60 -7.49
CA PRO A 361 -5.60 30.05 -7.29
C PRO A 361 -6.14 30.71 -8.56
N GLU A 362 -7.06 31.65 -8.39
CA GLU A 362 -7.57 32.46 -9.51
C GLU A 362 -6.39 33.21 -10.13
N THR A 363 -6.19 33.07 -11.44
CA THR A 363 -5.07 33.75 -12.07
C THR A 363 -5.30 35.26 -12.02
N PRO A 364 -4.24 36.10 -12.01
CA PRO A 364 -4.39 37.55 -12.08
C PRO A 364 -5.27 38.03 -13.25
N GLN A 365 -5.32 37.26 -14.35
CA GLN A 365 -6.21 37.52 -15.49
C GLN A 365 -7.69 37.25 -15.17
N ASP A 366 -8.00 36.29 -14.30
CA ASP A 366 -9.37 36.03 -13.84
C ASP A 366 -9.83 37.09 -12.83
N ALA A 367 -8.91 37.59 -12.00
CA ALA A 367 -9.17 38.67 -11.05
C ALA A 367 -9.48 40.00 -11.77
N GLU A 368 -8.78 40.32 -12.86
CA GLU A 368 -9.01 41.54 -13.65
C GLU A 368 -10.38 41.51 -14.37
N LYS A 369 -10.87 40.31 -14.71
CA LYS A 369 -12.21 40.12 -15.30
C LYS A 369 -13.35 40.25 -14.29
N ARG A 370 -13.08 39.99 -12.99
CA ARG A 370 -14.07 40.16 -11.91
C ARG A 370 -14.08 41.56 -11.31
N ALA A 371 -12.99 42.32 -11.39
CA ALA A 371 -12.93 43.71 -10.94
C ALA A 371 -13.85 44.67 -11.73
N SER A 372 -14.40 44.23 -12.88
CA SER A 372 -15.38 45.00 -13.67
C SER A 372 -16.85 44.62 -13.41
N GLY A 373 -17.15 43.75 -12.45
CA GLY A 373 -18.50 43.28 -12.15
C GLY A 373 -18.99 43.63 -10.74
N ASP A 374 -19.72 44.74 -10.65
CA ASP A 374 -20.83 45.06 -9.75
C ASP A 374 -20.78 44.66 -8.26
N GLY A 375 -20.86 45.68 -7.40
CA GLY A 375 -20.71 45.56 -5.95
C GLY A 375 -21.95 45.02 -5.22
N GLY A 376 -21.73 44.31 -4.12
CA GLY A 376 -22.84 43.92 -3.25
C GLY A 376 -22.49 43.09 -2.01
N LYS A 377 -22.25 43.82 -0.90
CA LYS A 377 -22.56 43.49 0.52
C LYS A 377 -21.64 42.54 1.31
N GLU A 378 -21.03 43.16 2.33
CA GLU A 378 -20.47 42.59 3.55
C GLU A 378 -21.51 41.84 4.39
N GLY A 379 -21.09 40.72 4.98
CA GLY A 379 -21.80 40.01 6.05
C GLY A 379 -20.79 39.40 7.02
N ASN A 380 -20.48 40.15 8.08
CA ASN A 380 -19.69 39.70 9.23
C ASN A 380 -20.57 38.85 10.16
N GLY A 381 -20.13 37.64 10.52
CA GLY A 381 -20.85 36.75 11.42
C GLY A 381 -19.93 35.78 12.14
N LYS A 382 -19.49 36.16 13.35
CA LYS A 382 -18.94 35.23 14.34
C LYS A 382 -20.09 34.46 15.00
N SER A 383 -20.14 33.17 14.79
CA SER A 383 -21.04 32.24 15.48
C SER A 383 -20.41 31.78 16.79
N GLU A 384 -20.89 32.31 17.91
CA GLU A 384 -20.74 31.69 19.23
C GLU A 384 -21.69 30.49 19.34
N GLU A 385 -21.12 29.33 19.66
CA GLU A 385 -21.84 28.07 19.83
C GLU A 385 -22.60 28.07 21.16
N ASN A 386 -23.90 28.36 21.08
CA ASN A 386 -24.80 28.41 22.22
C ASN A 386 -25.30 26.99 22.54
N LEU A 387 -24.57 26.27 23.39
CA LEU A 387 -24.93 24.90 23.81
C LEU A 387 -26.20 24.89 24.67
N THR A 388 -27.14 24.05 24.27
CA THR A 388 -28.48 23.98 24.86
C THR A 388 -28.47 23.37 26.29
N PRO A 389 -29.42 23.75 27.17
CA PRO A 389 -29.45 23.32 28.58
C PRO A 389 -29.49 21.80 28.81
N GLU A 390 -29.91 21.02 27.81
CA GLU A 390 -29.93 19.55 27.82
C GLU A 390 -28.53 18.93 27.87
N GLU A 391 -27.52 19.55 27.23
CA GLU A 391 -26.16 18.99 27.16
C GLU A 391 -25.35 19.22 28.44
N LYS A 392 -25.69 20.26 29.23
CA LYS A 392 -25.09 20.48 30.55
C LYS A 392 -25.43 19.38 31.55
N LYS A 393 -26.60 18.74 31.44
CA LYS A 393 -27.02 17.66 32.35
C LYS A 393 -26.28 16.33 32.07
N LYS A 394 -25.95 16.05 30.80
CA LYS A 394 -25.19 14.84 30.41
C LYS A 394 -23.72 14.91 30.82
N ARG A 395 -23.09 16.09 30.78
CA ARG A 395 -21.71 16.27 31.27
C ARG A 395 -21.56 16.05 32.78
N GLY A 396 -22.57 16.39 33.58
CA GLY A 396 -22.55 16.15 35.03
C GLY A 396 -22.51 14.65 35.41
N ILE A 397 -23.24 13.81 34.66
CA ILE A 397 -23.28 12.36 34.91
C ILE A 397 -21.93 11.70 34.55
N ILE A 398 -21.28 12.15 33.47
CA ILE A 398 -19.98 11.62 33.03
C ILE A 398 -18.89 11.91 34.08
N ILE A 399 -18.86 13.12 34.64
CA ILE A 399 -17.88 13.49 35.68
C ILE A 399 -18.10 12.66 36.97
N ALA A 400 -19.35 12.42 37.36
CA ALA A 400 -19.67 11.58 38.52
C ALA A 400 -19.23 10.11 38.33
N LEU A 401 -19.37 9.56 37.12
CA LEU A 401 -18.92 8.21 36.76
C LEU A 401 -17.40 8.07 36.83
N VAL A 402 -16.66 9.06 36.32
CA VAL A 402 -15.18 9.07 36.38
C VAL A 402 -14.69 9.14 37.83
N ALA A 403 -15.33 9.95 38.68
CA ALA A 403 -14.99 10.02 40.10
C ALA A 403 -15.22 8.69 40.83
N LEU A 404 -16.32 7.98 40.52
CA LEU A 404 -16.61 6.67 41.10
C LEU A 404 -15.56 5.61 40.71
N ILE A 405 -15.14 5.60 39.44
CA ILE A 405 -14.11 4.68 38.94
C ILE A 405 -12.76 4.92 39.64
N MET A 406 -12.39 6.18 39.87
CA MET A 406 -11.16 6.54 40.59
C MET A 406 -11.18 6.08 42.06
N ILE A 407 -12.34 6.12 42.72
CA ILE A 407 -12.49 5.62 44.10
C ILE A 407 -12.33 4.09 44.13
N ILE A 408 -12.96 3.37 43.20
CA ILE A 408 -12.86 1.90 43.10
C ILE A 408 -11.41 1.48 42.83
N ALA A 409 -10.73 2.15 41.90
CA ALA A 409 -9.32 1.91 41.61
C ALA A 409 -8.43 2.14 42.85
N GLY A 410 -8.69 3.21 43.62
CA GLY A 410 -7.99 3.48 44.88
C GLY A 410 -8.18 2.37 45.92
N ILE A 411 -9.39 1.82 46.06
CA ILE A 411 -9.68 0.71 46.97
C ILE A 411 -8.93 -0.56 46.54
N ILE A 412 -8.93 -0.87 45.25
CA ILE A 412 -8.21 -2.05 44.72
C ILE A 412 -6.70 -1.93 44.99
N ILE A 413 -6.12 -0.76 44.71
CA ILE A 413 -4.70 -0.49 45.00
C ILE A 413 -4.41 -0.64 46.50
N PHE A 414 -5.29 -0.12 47.37
CA PHE A 414 -5.13 -0.22 48.82
C PHE A 414 -5.19 -1.67 49.33
N ILE A 415 -6.11 -2.49 48.81
CA ILE A 415 -6.19 -3.92 49.14
C ILE A 415 -4.92 -4.65 48.69
N PHE A 416 -4.39 -4.33 47.51
CA PHE A 416 -3.15 -4.92 47.01
C PHE A 416 -1.95 -4.53 47.88
N TYR A 417 -1.89 -3.27 48.32
CA TYR A 417 -0.81 -2.76 49.16
C TYR A 417 -0.82 -3.37 50.57
N THR A 418 -2.01 -3.53 51.16
CA THR A 418 -2.16 -4.15 52.49
C THR A 418 -1.83 -5.64 52.46
N LYS A 419 -2.20 -6.36 51.40
CA LYS A 419 -1.85 -7.78 51.21
C LYS A 419 -0.34 -7.99 51.07
N ARG A 420 0.36 -7.09 50.37
CA ARG A 420 1.82 -7.13 50.21
C ARG A 420 2.55 -6.97 51.56
N ARG A 421 2.05 -6.11 52.45
CA ARG A 421 2.65 -5.87 53.78
C ARG A 421 2.52 -7.06 54.74
N VAL A 422 1.50 -7.90 54.59
CA VAL A 422 1.32 -9.10 55.43
C VAL A 422 2.31 -10.19 55.02
N ASN A 423 2.57 -10.37 53.72
CA ASN A 423 3.51 -11.38 53.24
C ASN A 423 4.97 -11.11 53.66
N GLU A 424 5.40 -9.85 53.78
CA GLU A 424 6.75 -9.53 54.29
C GLU A 424 6.95 -9.94 55.76
N LYS A 425 5.90 -9.96 56.58
CA LYS A 425 6.01 -10.38 57.99
C LYS A 425 6.11 -11.89 58.16
N ILE A 426 5.59 -12.66 57.21
CA ILE A 426 5.69 -14.13 57.24
C ILE A 426 7.08 -14.58 56.79
N PHE A 427 7.70 -13.90 55.82
CA PHE A 427 9.02 -14.26 55.32
C PHE A 427 10.16 -14.02 56.33
N ARG A 428 10.03 -13.04 57.24
CA ARG A 428 11.04 -12.82 58.30
C ARG A 428 10.98 -13.84 59.44
N LYS A 429 9.90 -14.64 59.58
CA LYS A 429 9.78 -15.64 60.65
C LYS A 429 10.35 -17.02 60.28
N SER A 430 10.61 -17.31 59.00
CA SER A 430 11.16 -18.62 58.59
C SER A 430 12.70 -18.70 58.57
N VAL A 431 13.41 -17.60 58.84
CA VAL A 431 14.89 -17.53 58.78
C VAL A 431 15.57 -17.79 60.14
N TYR A 432 14.82 -17.96 61.24
CA TYR A 432 15.37 -18.13 62.60
C TYR A 432 15.10 -19.50 63.24
N VAL A 433 15.04 -20.58 62.46
CA VAL A 433 15.03 -21.97 62.99
C VAL A 433 15.96 -22.85 62.15
N LYS A 434 17.26 -22.62 62.29
CA LYS A 434 18.33 -23.61 62.02
C LYS A 434 19.63 -23.03 62.59
N ASN A 435 19.85 -23.30 63.87
CA ASN A 435 21.14 -23.55 64.50
C ASN A 435 20.88 -24.27 65.82
#